data_AF-A0A7S1M9E4-F1
#
_entry.id   AF-A0A7S1M9E4-F1
#
_cell.length_a   1.000
_cell.length_b   1.000
_cell.length_c   1.000
_cell.angle_alpha   90.00
_cell.angle_beta   90.00
_cell.angle_gamma   90.00
#
_symmetry.space_group_name_H-M   'P 1'
#
loop_
_entity.id
_entity.type
_entity.pdbx_description
1 polymer ?
#
loop_
_entity_poly.entity_id
_entity_poly.type
_entity_poly.pdbx_seq_one_letter_code
_entity_poly.pdbx_strand_id
1 'polypeptide(L)'
;TRQLEMEAVSKAISVLSGDDAHDLFTRTFNPSLLQKEGEMHSERRAKAAELLSAVAQKFHNPKLSALAYQVRLDAFTRVKKAIDDMVAALTKEKEDEIKHK
;
A
#
# COMPACT_ATOMS: atom_id res chain seq x y z
N THR A 1 12.18 6.84 -55.85
CA THR A 1 11.36 6.15 -54.83
C THR A 1 12.23 5.55 -53.73
N ARG A 2 13.17 4.64 -54.03
CA ARG A 2 14.03 4.00 -53.01
C ARG A 2 14.90 4.94 -52.15
N GLN A 3 15.41 6.04 -52.72
CA GLN A 3 16.19 7.04 -51.95
C GLN A 3 15.33 7.82 -50.96
N LEU A 4 14.11 8.18 -51.35
CA LEU A 4 13.15 8.86 -50.48
C LEU A 4 12.67 7.93 -49.35
N GLU A 5 12.54 6.63 -49.61
CA GLU A 5 12.23 5.63 -48.58
C GLU A 5 13.36 5.51 -47.56
N MET A 6 14.63 5.48 -47.98
CA MET A 6 15.76 5.48 -47.06
C MET A 6 15.82 6.76 -46.22
N GLU A 7 15.54 7.91 -46.81
CA GLU A 7 15.51 9.19 -46.10
C GLU A 7 14.38 9.25 -45.07
N ALA A 8 13.19 8.77 -45.41
CA ALA A 8 12.06 8.67 -44.50
C ALA A 8 12.34 7.73 -43.31
N VAL A 9 12.96 6.56 -43.57
CA VAL A 9 13.35 5.61 -42.52
C VAL A 9 14.42 6.21 -41.60
N SER A 10 15.42 6.89 -42.16
CA SER A 10 16.46 7.58 -41.38
C SER A 10 15.88 8.67 -40.47
N LYS A 11 14.88 9.41 -40.98
CA LYS A 11 14.18 10.44 -40.22
C LYS A 11 13.32 9.85 -39.10
N ALA A 12 12.64 8.73 -39.36
CA ALA A 12 11.87 8.00 -38.35
C ALA A 12 12.75 7.46 -37.22
N ILE A 13 13.92 6.89 -37.55
CA ILE A 13 14.91 6.43 -36.55
C ILE A 13 15.40 7.60 -35.70
N SER A 14 15.64 8.76 -36.31
CA SER A 14 16.09 9.96 -35.59
C SER A 14 15.02 10.50 -34.64
N VAL A 15 13.74 10.43 -35.03
CA VAL A 15 12.62 10.83 -34.16
C VAL A 15 12.43 9.83 -33.01
N LEU A 16 12.59 8.53 -33.24
CA LEU A 16 12.52 7.50 -32.22
C LEU A 16 13.72 7.50 -31.26
N SER A 17 14.90 7.86 -31.77
CA SER A 17 16.16 7.93 -31.00
C SER A 17 16.41 9.31 -30.39
N GLY A 18 15.48 10.26 -30.59
CA GLY A 18 15.53 11.55 -29.92
C GLY A 18 15.43 11.36 -28.41
N ASP A 19 16.27 12.07 -27.67
CA ASP A 19 16.34 12.02 -26.20
C ASP A 19 14.95 12.32 -25.58
N ASP A 20 14.22 13.28 -26.15
CA ASP A 20 12.83 13.61 -25.78
C ASP A 20 11.86 12.42 -25.89
N ALA A 21 12.04 11.54 -26.89
CA ALA A 21 11.19 10.36 -27.07
C ALA A 21 11.53 9.27 -26.02
N HIS A 22 12.81 9.14 -25.66
CA HIS A 22 13.27 8.25 -24.59
C HIS A 22 12.83 8.74 -23.20
N ASP A 23 12.85 10.05 -22.98
CA ASP A 23 12.36 10.69 -21.75
C ASP A 23 10.84 10.55 -21.60
N LEU A 24 10.06 10.74 -22.66
CA LEU A 24 8.62 10.53 -22.64
C LEU A 24 8.25 9.05 -22.41
N PHE A 25 9.00 8.11 -23.00
CA PHE A 25 8.82 6.68 -22.76
C PHE A 25 9.16 6.32 -21.32
N THR A 26 10.30 6.80 -20.80
CA THR A 26 10.71 6.57 -19.40
C THR A 26 9.75 7.20 -18.42
N ARG A 27 9.18 8.38 -18.72
CA ARG A 27 8.20 9.07 -17.85
C ARG A 27 6.82 8.42 -17.87
N THR A 28 6.37 7.92 -19.02
CA THR A 28 5.00 7.40 -19.19
C THR A 28 4.90 5.89 -18.94
N PHE A 29 5.97 5.15 -19.25
CA PHE A 29 6.03 3.70 -19.14
C PHE A 29 7.02 3.22 -18.07
N ASN A 30 7.42 4.05 -17.09
CA ASN A 30 8.32 3.59 -16.03
C ASN A 30 7.68 2.42 -15.26
N PRO A 31 8.12 1.16 -15.45
CA PRO A 31 7.57 0.03 -14.70
C PRO A 31 7.91 0.13 -13.20
N SER A 32 8.89 0.98 -12.85
CA SER A 32 9.32 1.21 -11.46
C SER A 32 8.32 2.00 -10.60
N LEU A 33 7.39 2.75 -11.21
CA LEU A 33 6.37 3.50 -10.47
C LEU A 33 5.19 2.61 -10.06
N LEU A 34 4.83 1.62 -10.88
CA LEU A 34 3.74 0.68 -10.57
C LEU A 34 4.10 -0.29 -9.43
N GLN A 35 5.38 -0.65 -9.30
CA GLN A 35 5.85 -1.54 -8.23
C GLN A 35 5.98 -0.84 -6.87
N LYS A 36 6.35 0.45 -6.84
CA LYS A 36 6.60 1.18 -5.59
C LYS A 36 5.35 1.37 -4.73
N GLU A 37 4.19 1.59 -5.34
CA GLU A 37 2.94 1.74 -4.57
C GLU A 37 2.59 0.46 -3.82
N GLY A 38 2.70 -0.71 -4.47
CA GLY A 38 2.46 -2.01 -3.84
C GLY A 38 3.46 -2.33 -2.72
N GLU A 39 4.74 -2.03 -2.92
CA GLU A 39 5.81 -2.23 -1.93
C GLU A 39 5.66 -1.33 -0.70
N MET A 40 5.34 -0.04 -0.90
CA MET A 40 5.12 0.91 0.20
C MET A 40 3.97 0.47 1.13
N HIS A 41 2.90 -0.06 0.57
CA HIS A 41 1.78 -0.59 1.35
C HIS A 41 2.15 -1.89 2.08
N SER A 42 3.01 -2.72 1.50
CA SER A 42 3.50 -3.96 2.13
C SER A 42 4.34 -3.67 3.39
N GLU A 43 5.31 -2.76 3.30
CA GLU A 43 6.19 -2.45 4.44
C GLU A 43 5.45 -1.83 5.63
N ARG A 44 4.55 -0.88 5.38
CA ARG A 44 3.73 -0.28 6.45
C ARG A 44 2.84 -1.31 7.14
N ARG A 45 2.28 -2.27 6.38
CA ARG A 45 1.47 -3.37 6.95
C ARG A 45 2.30 -4.31 7.79
N ALA A 46 3.50 -4.68 7.34
CA ALA A 46 4.41 -5.52 8.10
C ALA A 46 4.75 -4.89 9.47
N LYS A 47 5.12 -3.61 9.48
CA LYS A 47 5.40 -2.85 10.72
C LYS A 47 4.18 -2.75 11.63
N ALA A 48 2.99 -2.52 11.07
CA ALA A 48 1.76 -2.45 11.86
C ALA A 48 1.40 -3.80 12.50
N ALA A 49 1.55 -4.92 11.78
CA ALA A 49 1.31 -6.25 12.31
C ALA A 49 2.29 -6.60 13.44
N GLU A 50 3.56 -6.24 13.30
CA GLU A 50 4.58 -6.44 14.33
C GLU A 50 4.25 -5.66 15.61
N LEU A 51 3.89 -4.38 15.50
CA LEU A 51 3.48 -3.56 16.64
C LEU A 51 2.23 -4.14 17.33
N LEU A 52 1.22 -4.54 16.56
CA LEU A 52 0.00 -5.14 17.12
C LEU A 52 0.31 -6.47 17.82
N SER A 53 1.22 -7.28 17.28
CA SER A 53 1.65 -8.53 17.90
C SER A 53 2.41 -8.29 19.20
N ALA A 54 3.33 -7.32 19.24
CA ALA A 54 4.07 -6.95 20.44
C ALA A 54 3.13 -6.43 21.56
N VAL A 55 2.15 -5.60 21.18
CA VAL A 55 1.12 -5.11 22.12
C VAL A 55 0.22 -6.27 22.58
N ALA A 56 -0.18 -7.17 21.68
CA ALA A 56 -0.98 -8.34 22.04
C ALA A 56 -0.27 -9.24 23.06
N GLN A 57 1.04 -9.45 22.91
CA GLN A 57 1.85 -10.20 23.88
C GLN A 57 1.94 -9.46 25.21
N LYS A 58 2.17 -8.14 25.20
CA LYS A 58 2.28 -7.34 26.43
C LYS A 58 0.99 -7.35 27.25
N PHE A 59 -0.16 -7.22 26.59
CA PHE A 59 -1.47 -7.16 27.24
C PHE A 59 -2.18 -8.53 27.30
N HIS A 60 -1.53 -9.61 26.85
CA HIS A 60 -2.08 -10.96 26.79
C HIS A 60 -3.48 -11.00 26.16
N ASN A 61 -3.71 -10.18 25.14
CA ASN A 61 -5.02 -10.03 24.53
C ASN A 61 -5.09 -10.86 23.23
N PRO A 62 -5.79 -12.01 23.22
CA PRO A 62 -5.89 -12.88 22.05
C PRO A 62 -6.60 -12.21 20.87
N LYS A 63 -7.48 -11.23 21.11
CA LYS A 63 -8.16 -10.48 20.04
C LYS A 63 -7.20 -9.56 19.28
N LEU A 64 -6.23 -8.94 19.97
CA LEU A 64 -5.19 -8.13 19.33
C LEU A 64 -4.21 -9.00 18.53
N SER A 65 -3.94 -10.22 18.98
CA SER A 65 -3.13 -11.18 18.21
C SER A 65 -3.82 -11.59 16.90
N ALA A 66 -5.12 -11.91 16.96
CA ALA A 66 -5.91 -12.20 15.77
C ALA A 66 -5.93 -11.02 14.77
N LEU A 67 -6.01 -9.80 15.30
CA LEU A 67 -5.97 -8.58 14.49
C LEU A 67 -4.60 -8.37 13.81
N ALA A 68 -3.49 -8.68 14.49
CA ALA A 68 -2.16 -8.63 13.89
C ALA A 68 -2.03 -9.59 12.69
N TYR A 69 -2.59 -10.80 12.79
CA TYR A 69 -2.67 -11.75 11.67
C TYR A 69 -3.56 -11.21 10.54
N GLN A 70 -4.68 -10.56 10.84
CA GLN A 70 -5.55 -9.97 9.83
C GLN A 70 -4.90 -8.80 9.08
N VAL A 71 -4.10 -7.96 9.76
CA VAL A 71 -3.32 -6.88 9.12
C VAL A 71 -2.33 -7.43 8.10
N ARG A 72 -1.75 -8.60 8.38
CA ARG A 72 -0.83 -9.30 7.48
C ARG A 72 -1.52 -9.91 6.25
N LEU A 73 -2.82 -10.22 6.34
CA LEU A 73 -3.59 -10.96 5.31
C LEU A 73 -4.41 -10.06 4.35
N ASP A 74 -4.28 -8.74 4.46
CA ASP A 74 -4.85 -7.73 3.55
C ASP A 74 -6.36 -7.47 3.63
N ALA A 75 -6.73 -6.50 4.49
CA ALA A 75 -7.94 -5.66 4.41
C ALA A 75 -7.91 -4.61 5.54
N PHE A 76 -7.07 -3.57 5.41
CA PHE A 76 -6.86 -2.58 6.47
C PHE A 76 -8.16 -1.86 6.91
N THR A 77 -9.13 -1.71 6.00
CA THR A 77 -10.47 -1.19 6.29
C THR A 77 -11.26 -2.05 7.28
N ARG A 78 -11.16 -3.38 7.20
CA ARG A 78 -11.82 -4.30 8.14
C ARG A 78 -11.15 -4.28 9.50
N VAL A 79 -9.81 -4.21 9.51
CA VAL A 79 -9.02 -4.08 10.73
C VAL A 79 -9.36 -2.78 11.44
N LYS A 80 -9.39 -1.65 10.72
CA LYS A 80 -9.71 -0.34 11.29
C LYS A 80 -11.11 -0.36 11.92
N LYS A 81 -12.10 -0.88 11.20
CA LYS A 81 -13.46 -1.05 11.73
C LYS A 81 -13.48 -1.92 13.00
N ALA A 82 -12.75 -3.05 13.01
CA ALA A 82 -12.68 -3.91 14.18
C ALA A 82 -12.03 -3.23 15.41
N ILE A 83 -11.03 -2.37 15.18
CA ILE A 83 -10.44 -1.53 16.25
C ILE A 83 -11.48 -0.52 16.75
N ASP A 84 -12.13 0.19 15.83
CA ASP A 84 -13.14 1.21 16.16
C ASP A 84 -14.30 0.60 16.96
N ASP A 85 -14.79 -0.57 16.54
CA ASP A 85 -15.83 -1.35 17.24
C ASP A 85 -15.35 -1.79 18.64
N MET A 86 -14.09 -2.20 18.79
CA MET A 86 -13.52 -2.59 20.09
C MET A 86 -13.36 -1.39 21.03
N VAL A 87 -12.93 -0.23 20.51
CA VAL A 87 -12.84 0.99 21.29
C VAL A 87 -14.22 1.39 21.75
N ALA A 88 -15.22 1.43 20.86
CA ALA A 88 -16.60 1.76 21.21
C ALA A 88 -17.17 0.84 22.30
N ALA A 89 -16.91 -0.47 22.21
CA ALA A 89 -17.33 -1.42 23.23
C ALA A 89 -16.66 -1.15 24.59
N LEU A 90 -15.35 -0.89 24.62
CA LEU A 90 -14.62 -0.57 25.84
C LEU A 90 -15.08 0.76 26.45
N THR A 91 -15.36 1.79 25.65
CA THR A 91 -15.89 3.06 26.17
C THR A 91 -17.26 2.87 26.80
N LYS A 92 -18.12 2.06 26.15
CA LYS A 92 -19.44 1.75 26.67
C LYS A 92 -19.39 0.95 27.97
N GLU A 93 -18.55 -0.08 28.05
CA GLU A 93 -18.33 -0.84 29.29
C GLU A 93 -17.85 0.07 30.43
N LYS A 94 -16.96 1.02 30.14
CA LYS A 94 -16.51 2.00 31.14
C LYS A 94 -17.60 2.96 31.57
N GLU A 95 -18.43 3.44 30.65
CA GLU A 95 -19.57 4.30 30.99
C GLU A 95 -20.60 3.56 31.85
N ASP A 96 -20.87 2.30 31.53
CA ASP A 96 -21.80 1.47 32.29
C ASP A 96 -21.22 1.12 33.69
N GLU A 97 -19.91 0.87 33.81
CA GLU A 97 -19.22 0.75 35.11
C GLU A 97 -19.27 2.04 35.94
N ILE A 98 -19.11 3.21 35.31
CA ILE A 98 -19.18 4.52 35.98
C ILE A 98 -20.61 4.79 36.48
N LYS A 99 -21.64 4.39 35.73
CA LYS A 99 -23.05 4.55 36.12
C LYS A 99 -23.50 3.58 37.19
N HIS A 100 -22.89 2.39 37.26
CA HIS A 100 -23.17 1.38 38.28
C HIS A 100 -22.42 1.59 39.60
N LYS A 101 -21.58 2.63 39.68
CA LYS A 101 -20.84 3.02 40.88
C LYS A 101 -21.48 4.25 41.53
#